data_AF-A0ABD1UK11-F1
#
_entry.id   AF-A0ABD1UK11-F1
#
_cell.length_a   1.000
_cell.length_b   1.000
_cell.length_c   1.000
_cell.angle_alpha   90.00
_cell.angle_beta   90.00
_cell.angle_gamma   90.00
#
_symmetry.space_group_name_H-M   'P 1'
#
loop_
_entity.id
_entity.type
_entity.pdbx_description
1 polymer ?
#
loop_
_entity_poly.entity_id
_entity_poly.type
_entity_poly.pdbx_seq_one_letter_code
_entity_poly.pdbx_strand_id
1 'polypeptide(L)'
;MLTVQQLQPTVKDINQLLKNKEYVGYLRGSFVFGLLKEMNFDESRLVQYNSPEECNELFSKGSGNGGIAAAINEIPYMKLFLAKYCSKYTMAVALFLFVYFLLSGFPNWISSST
;
A
#
# COMPACT_ATOMS: atom_id res chain seq x y z
N MET A 1 14.80 28.51 -13.45
CA MET A 1 15.09 27.12 -13.03
C MET A 1 14.31 26.85 -11.75
N LEU A 2 13.26 26.04 -11.80
CA LEU A 2 12.48 25.65 -10.62
C LEU A 2 13.12 24.39 -10.04
N THR A 3 13.68 24.49 -8.84
CA THR A 3 14.15 23.32 -8.08
C THR A 3 12.95 22.65 -7.45
N VAL A 4 12.60 21.44 -7.90
CA VAL A 4 11.67 20.57 -7.18
C VAL A 4 12.43 20.11 -5.92
N GLN A 5 11.99 20.54 -4.74
CA GLN A 5 12.46 19.92 -3.50
C GLN A 5 11.99 18.47 -3.50
N GLN A 6 12.94 17.53 -3.60
CA GLN A 6 12.64 16.12 -3.44
C GLN A 6 12.24 15.88 -1.97
N LEU A 7 10.99 15.45 -1.77
CA LEU A 7 10.53 14.98 -0.47
C LEU A 7 11.31 13.73 -0.07
N GLN A 8 12.02 13.82 1.05
CA GLN A 8 12.61 12.65 1.69
C GLN A 8 11.48 11.85 2.36
N PRO A 9 11.31 10.55 2.07
CA PRO A 9 10.29 9.74 2.75
C PRO A 9 10.59 9.68 4.25
N THR A 10 9.57 9.96 5.08
CA THR A 10 9.66 9.81 6.54
C THR A 10 9.84 8.34 6.95
N VAL A 11 9.23 7.42 6.19
CA VAL A 11 9.40 5.98 6.33
C VAL A 11 9.99 5.43 5.04
N LYS A 12 11.15 4.76 5.13
CA LYS A 12 11.85 4.18 3.97
C LYS A 12 11.78 2.66 3.93
N ASP A 13 11.41 2.03 5.04
CA ASP A 13 11.43 0.58 5.21
C ASP A 13 10.20 0.12 6.02
N ILE A 14 9.57 -0.95 5.54
CA ILE A 14 8.44 -1.59 6.21
C ILE A 14 8.83 -2.15 7.58
N ASN A 15 10.10 -2.55 7.77
CA ASN A 15 10.61 -2.99 9.07
C ASN A 15 10.59 -1.87 10.11
N GLN A 16 10.73 -0.60 9.69
CA GLN A 16 10.60 0.53 10.61
C GLN A 16 9.15 0.68 11.08
N LEU A 17 8.17 0.45 10.21
CA LEU A 17 6.75 0.47 10.58
C LEU A 17 6.45 -0.60 11.63
N LEU A 18 6.97 -1.81 11.44
CA LEU A 18 6.81 -2.92 12.40
C LEU A 18 7.51 -2.61 13.74
N LYS A 19 8.78 -2.19 13.69
CA LYS A 19 9.59 -1.92 14.89
C LYS A 19 9.02 -0.79 15.74
N ASN A 20 8.62 0.31 15.10
CA ASN A 20 8.03 1.46 15.77
C ASN A 20 6.55 1.24 16.10
N LYS A 21 5.98 0.14 15.60
CA LYS A 21 4.58 -0.21 15.73
C LYS A 21 3.68 0.92 15.21
N GLU A 22 3.99 1.44 14.04
CA GLU A 22 3.21 2.53 13.45
C GLU A 22 1.82 2.07 13.02
N TYR A 23 0.86 3.01 12.99
CA TYR A 23 -0.42 2.79 12.34
C TYR A 23 -0.28 2.84 10.82
N VAL A 24 -0.84 1.86 10.13
CA VAL A 24 -0.74 1.69 8.67
C VAL A 24 -2.11 1.68 8.04
N GLY A 25 -2.31 2.56 7.06
CA GLY A 25 -3.54 2.69 6.30
C GLY A 25 -3.66 1.65 5.18
N TYR A 26 -4.86 1.13 4.96
CA TYR A 26 -5.19 0.31 3.79
C TYR A 26 -6.60 0.62 3.26
N LEU A 27 -6.79 0.41 1.95
CA LEU A 27 -8.09 0.65 1.31
C LEU A 27 -9.10 -0.45 1.68
N ARG A 28 -10.33 -0.05 2.02
CA ARG A 28 -11.42 -0.98 2.28
C ARG A 28 -11.65 -1.92 1.10
N GLY A 29 -11.78 -3.21 1.40
CA GLY A 29 -12.03 -4.26 0.40
C GLY A 29 -10.80 -4.65 -0.43
N SER A 30 -9.64 -4.04 -0.19
CA SER A 30 -8.39 -4.47 -0.84
C SER A 30 -7.85 -5.75 -0.19
N PHE A 31 -7.23 -6.61 -1.01
CA PHE A 31 -6.49 -7.79 -0.56
C PHE A 31 -5.29 -7.43 0.33
N VAL A 32 -4.88 -6.16 0.32
CA VAL A 32 -3.77 -5.63 1.14
C VAL A 32 -3.97 -5.93 2.62
N PHE A 33 -5.20 -5.96 3.15
CA PHE A 33 -5.42 -6.31 4.56
C PHE A 33 -4.86 -7.69 4.91
N GLY A 34 -5.12 -8.70 4.09
CA GLY A 34 -4.59 -10.05 4.28
C GLY A 34 -3.07 -10.08 4.18
N LEU A 35 -2.52 -9.38 3.17
CA LEU A 35 -1.07 -9.28 2.99
C LEU A 35 -0.38 -8.64 4.20
N LEU A 36 -0.93 -7.56 4.77
CA LEU A 36 -0.35 -6.90 5.93
C LEU A 36 -0.34 -7.83 7.16
N LYS A 37 -1.37 -8.66 7.33
CA LYS A 37 -1.39 -9.68 8.38
C LYS A 37 -0.30 -10.74 8.18
N GLU A 38 -0.12 -11.23 6.95
CA GLU A 38 0.96 -12.17 6.61
C GLU A 38 2.35 -11.56 6.85
N MET A 39 2.47 -10.24 6.73
CA MET A 39 3.69 -9.48 7.04
C MET A 39 3.87 -9.17 8.53
N ASN A 40 3.08 -9.79 9.42
CA ASN A 40 3.12 -9.63 10.87
C ASN A 40 2.75 -8.23 11.38
N PHE A 41 1.95 -7.46 10.64
CA PHE A 41 1.32 -6.28 11.21
C PHE A 41 0.24 -6.67 12.22
N ASP A 42 0.23 -5.97 13.35
CA ASP A 42 -0.83 -6.08 14.35
C ASP A 42 -2.13 -5.49 13.79
N GLU A 43 -3.20 -6.29 13.75
CA GLU A 43 -4.50 -5.88 13.23
C GLU A 43 -5.04 -4.63 13.93
N SER A 44 -4.74 -4.43 15.22
CA SER A 44 -5.16 -3.24 15.97
C SER A 44 -4.52 -1.94 15.48
N ARG A 45 -3.48 -2.04 14.65
CA ARG A 45 -2.73 -0.91 14.07
C ARG A 45 -3.02 -0.71 12.59
N LEU A 46 -3.88 -1.54 12.01
CA LEU A 46 -4.32 -1.41 10.63
C LEU A 46 -5.54 -0.50 10.57
N VAL A 47 -5.41 0.61 9.85
CA VAL A 47 -6.45 1.62 9.73
C VAL A 47 -7.08 1.54 8.35
N GLN A 48 -8.36 1.18 8.32
CA GLN A 48 -9.11 1.17 7.08
C GLN A 48 -9.49 2.58 6.65
N TYR A 49 -9.41 2.87 5.35
CA TYR A 49 -9.99 4.07 4.74
C TYR A 49 -10.76 3.72 3.46
N ASN A 50 -11.61 4.63 3.01
CA ASN A 50 -12.56 4.43 1.90
C ASN A 50 -12.31 5.37 0.72
N SER A 51 -11.55 6.46 0.91
CA SER A 51 -11.28 7.42 -0.15
C SER A 51 -9.89 8.06 -0.07
N PRO A 52 -9.39 8.68 -1.16
CA PRO A 52 -8.17 9.48 -1.15
C PRO A 52 -8.19 10.62 -0.12
N GLU A 53 -9.35 11.24 0.10
CA GLU A 53 -9.52 12.35 1.04
C GLU A 53 -9.34 11.86 2.48
N GLU A 54 -10.01 10.75 2.83
CA GLU A 54 -9.88 10.13 4.15
C GLU A 54 -8.43 9.68 4.40
N CYS A 55 -7.76 9.13 3.39
CA CYS A 55 -6.34 8.79 3.47
C CYS A 55 -5.45 10.03 3.76
N ASN A 56 -5.68 11.15 3.06
CA ASN A 56 -4.95 12.40 3.31
C ASN A 56 -5.24 12.98 4.72
N GLU A 57 -6.47 12.83 5.23
CA GLU A 57 -6.81 13.23 6.61
C GLU A 57 -6.07 12.40 7.65
N LEU A 58 -6.02 11.07 7.46
CA LEU A 58 -5.27 10.16 8.33
C LEU A 58 -3.77 10.48 8.33
N PHE A 59 -3.20 10.76 7.17
CA PHE A 59 -1.81 11.21 7.08
C PHE A 59 -1.58 12.54 7.81
N SER A 60 -2.53 13.46 7.73
CA SER A 60 -2.42 14.78 8.36
C SER A 60 -2.45 14.69 9.90
N LYS A 61 -3.16 13.71 10.46
CA LYS A 61 -3.14 13.41 11.90
C LYS A 61 -1.81 12.78 12.34
N GLY A 62 -1.25 11.91 11.49
CA GLY A 62 -0.07 11.11 11.80
C GLY A 62 -0.35 10.02 12.84
N SER A 63 0.49 8.99 12.85
CA SER A 63 0.35 7.79 13.70
C SER A 63 0.19 8.11 15.20
N GLY A 64 0.91 9.13 15.70
CA GLY A 64 0.83 9.55 17.10
C GLY A 64 -0.49 10.18 17.54
N ASN A 65 -1.36 10.61 16.60
CA ASN A 65 -2.63 11.28 16.90
C ASN A 65 -3.84 10.55 16.28
N GLY A 66 -3.79 9.22 16.22
CA GLY A 66 -4.88 8.40 15.66
C GLY A 66 -5.00 8.48 14.13
N GLY A 67 -3.92 8.89 13.46
CA GLY A 67 -3.75 8.83 12.01
C GLY A 67 -2.88 7.65 11.58
N ILE A 68 -2.16 7.82 10.48
CA ILE A 68 -1.26 6.79 9.92
C ILE A 68 0.12 7.35 9.61
N ALA A 69 1.14 6.50 9.67
CA ALA A 69 2.50 6.84 9.22
C ALA A 69 2.73 6.48 7.74
N ALA A 70 2.01 5.48 7.24
CA ALA A 70 2.10 4.98 5.87
C ALA A 70 0.75 4.46 5.41
N ALA A 71 0.53 4.46 4.09
CA ALA A 71 -0.57 3.76 3.45
C ALA A 71 0.02 2.75 2.46
N ILE A 72 -0.49 1.53 2.47
CA ILE A 72 -0.09 0.47 1.54
C ILE A 72 -1.27 0.20 0.61
N ASN A 73 -1.00 0.23 -0.70
CA ASN A 73 -2.01 0.07 -1.73
C ASN A 73 -1.35 -0.31 -3.08
N GLU A 74 -2.15 -0.63 -4.08
CA GLU A 74 -1.64 -0.93 -5.42
C GLU A 74 -1.09 0.35 -6.11
N ILE A 75 -0.05 0.17 -6.93
CA ILE A 75 0.62 1.25 -7.67
C ILE A 75 -0.36 2.18 -8.43
N PRO A 76 -1.39 1.72 -9.17
CA PRO A 76 -2.29 2.62 -9.89
C PRO A 76 -3.03 3.59 -8.95
N TYR A 77 -3.50 3.13 -7.79
CA TYR A 77 -4.17 4.00 -6.82
C TYR A 77 -3.20 5.00 -6.19
N MET A 78 -1.97 4.57 -5.87
CA MET A 78 -0.95 5.47 -5.33
C MET A 78 -0.54 6.55 -6.35
N LYS A 79 -0.46 6.22 -7.65
CA LYS A 79 -0.22 7.21 -8.70
C LYS A 79 -1.35 8.24 -8.77
N LEU A 80 -2.61 7.81 -8.69
CA LEU A 80 -3.76 8.71 -8.68
C LEU A 80 -3.77 9.62 -7.44
N PHE A 81 -3.48 9.05 -6.26
CA PHE A 81 -3.37 9.79 -5.01
C PHE A 81 -2.26 10.86 -5.08
N LEU A 82 -1.07 10.50 -5.59
CA LEU A 82 0.02 11.45 -5.78
C LEU A 82 -0.30 12.51 -6.83
N ALA A 83 -1.06 12.21 -7.88
CA ALA A 83 -1.50 13.22 -8.83
C ALA A 83 -2.37 14.30 -8.15
N LYS A 84 -3.17 13.92 -7.14
CA LYS A 84 -4.00 14.83 -6.34
C LYS A 84 -3.22 15.58 -5.25
N TYR A 85 -2.21 14.96 -4.66
CA TYR A 85 -1.44 15.48 -3.51
C TYR A 85 0.07 15.55 -3.78
N CYS A 86 0.45 15.98 -4.99
CA CYS A 86 1.80 15.82 -5.57
C CYS A 86 2.96 16.44 -4.78
N SER A 87 2.68 17.43 -3.92
CA SER A 87 3.69 18.13 -3.12
C SER A 87 3.71 17.70 -1.66
N LYS A 88 2.86 16.75 -1.25
CA LYS A 88 2.73 16.35 0.17
C LYS A 88 3.34 15.00 0.47
N TYR A 89 3.33 14.08 -0.51
CA TYR A 89 3.67 12.69 -0.28
C TYR A 89 4.63 12.17 -1.33
N THR A 90 5.33 11.09 -0.96
CA THR A 90 6.19 10.33 -1.87
C THR A 90 5.84 8.86 -1.75
N MET A 91 6.05 8.10 -2.83
CA MET A 91 5.82 6.67 -2.86
C MET A 91 7.17 5.96 -2.86
N ALA A 92 7.34 5.00 -1.95
CA ALA A 92 8.40 4.02 -1.99
C ALA A 92 7.82 2.68 -2.47
N VAL A 93 8.51 2.00 -3.38
CA VAL A 93 8.08 0.70 -3.88
C VAL A 93 8.66 -0.37 -2.96
N ALA A 94 7.78 -1.17 -2.35
CA ALA A 94 8.16 -2.40 -1.67
C ALA A 94 8.01 -3.58 -2.64
N LEU A 95 9.08 -4.34 -2.84
CA LEU A 95 9.15 -5.45 -3.80
C LEU A 95 8.08 -6.54 -3.56
N PHE A 96 7.54 -6.62 -2.34
CA PHE A 96 6.60 -7.65 -1.90
C PHE A 96 5.16 -7.50 -2.43
N LEU A 97 4.81 -6.37 -3.06
CA LEU A 97 3.44 -6.13 -3.57
C LEU A 97 3.19 -6.68 -4.99
N PHE A 98 4.22 -7.24 -5.65
CA PHE A 98 4.04 -7.90 -6.96
C PHE A 98 3.49 -9.32 -6.78
N VAL A 99 2.24 -9.44 -6.34
CA VAL A 99 1.53 -10.73 -6.40
C VAL A 99 0.96 -10.88 -7.81
N TYR A 100 1.75 -11.46 -8.72
CA TYR A 100 1.25 -11.96 -10.00
C TYR A 100 0.73 -13.38 -9.81
N PHE A 101 -0.54 -13.63 -10.12
CA PHE A 101 -1.02 -14.99 -10.42
C PHE A 101 -1.65 -15.02 -11.81
N LEU A 102 -1.00 -15.74 -12.73
CA LEU A 102 -1.63 -16.28 -13.92
C LEU A 102 -1.86 -17.77 -13.66
N LEU A 103 -3.12 -18.21 -13.67
CA LEU A 103 -3.46 -19.63 -13.65
C LEU A 103 -3.56 -20.12 -15.10
N SER A 104 -2.78 -21.13 -15.47
CA SER A 104 -2.88 -21.82 -16.75
C SER A 104 -3.90 -22.98 -16.69
N GLY A 105 -4.74 -23.12 -17.73
CA GLY A 105 -5.56 -24.32 -18.03
C GLY A 105 -7.04 -24.01 -18.35
N PHE A 106 -7.75 -24.54 -19.37
CA PHE A 106 -7.56 -25.65 -20.35
C PHE A 106 -8.56 -25.46 -21.54
N PRO A 107 -8.40 -26.12 -22.72
CA PRO A 107 -9.04 -27.44 -22.91
C PRO A 107 -8.08 -28.53 -23.41
N ASN A 108 -8.36 -29.74 -22.96
CA ASN A 108 -7.65 -30.99 -23.22
C ASN A 108 -7.62 -31.33 -24.72
N TRP A 109 -6.45 -31.20 -25.36
CA TRP A 109 -6.15 -31.88 -26.64
C TRP A 109 -5.24 -33.09 -26.37
N ILE A 110 -5.69 -34.02 -25.54
CA ILE A 110 -5.21 -35.41 -25.56
C ILE A 110 -6.39 -36.33 -25.21
N SER A 111 -7.22 -36.63 -26.21
CA SER A 111 -7.85 -37.94 -26.36
C SER A 111 -7.63 -38.29 -27.82
N SER A 112 -6.56 -39.03 -28.12
CA SER A 112 -6.50 -40.49 -28.10
C SER A 112 -6.37 -40.96 -29.55
N SER A 113 -5.18 -41.41 -29.87
CA SER A 113 -4.87 -42.32 -30.97
C SER A 113 -5.98 -43.37 -31.18
N THR A 114 -6.57 -43.40 -32.36
CA THR A 114 -6.84 -44.64 -33.12
C THR A 114 -6.87 -44.29 -34.60
#